data_AF-A0A2G7FMF7-F1
#
_entry.id   AF-A0A2G7FMF7-F1
#
_cell.length_a   1.000
_cell.length_b   1.000
_cell.length_c   1.000
_cell.angle_alpha   90.00
_cell.angle_beta   90.00
_cell.angle_gamma   90.00
#
_symmetry.space_group_name_H-M   'P 1'
#
loop_
_entity.id
_entity.type
_entity.pdbx_description
1 polymer ?
#
loop_
_entity_poly.entity_id
_entity_poly.type
_entity_poly.pdbx_seq_one_letter_code
_entity_poly.pdbx_strand_id
1 'polypeptide(L)'
;MRPLSTVSALAWLGGFQALPVNAIQTISAVGSKFFYEDGTQYFLKGIAYQLIPDDPLVDTAQCKRDFALMTELGTNAIRVYHVDPKADHDGCMEALAAAGIYLFVDLDTFDTSINQDKPQWTHSQFERYKAVLDEFQKYNNTAGVFVGNEVINTGEGSAAAPYVLAAAHDIKSYRNEKGYRNIPVGYSAADIAELRPMLQNYLACRPDSADRLDFFSLNAYEWCGHSSYETSGYKRLQSQASDYPIPIFFSETGCNAARPRTFEDQAAIFGPEMSNTWSGSMIYEWIQEANDYGLIKYGPPSGASPAKMLVQDGFTRQGEPIPVDPDFHNLKAQWARLRPTGVALSDYIKSTSSIKPASCPTSTPGGWAVDSHQPLPTLQRATSDVAAAGPNPGSGSGPDSGSRPEHLSARVTSVAPSDYHSRAVNGASAGTRGFDRLAGGSLFLCMLIGALALWL
;
A
#
# COMPACT_ATOMS: atom_id res chain seq x y z
N MET A 1 26.52 -73.70 26.66
CA MET A 1 26.98 -72.35 26.25
C MET A 1 27.18 -72.40 24.75
N ARG A 2 26.52 -71.70 23.82
CA ARG A 2 25.58 -70.56 23.76
C ARG A 2 24.62 -70.84 22.57
N PRO A 3 23.37 -70.35 22.52
CA PRO A 3 22.55 -70.45 21.32
C PRO A 3 22.92 -69.36 20.30
N LEU A 4 22.92 -69.71 19.01
CA LEU A 4 23.01 -68.77 17.90
C LEU A 4 21.69 -68.00 17.77
N SER A 5 21.73 -66.68 17.94
CA SER A 5 20.60 -65.79 17.66
C SER A 5 20.58 -65.41 16.19
N THR A 6 19.50 -65.76 15.50
CA THR A 6 19.11 -65.26 14.18
C THR A 6 18.74 -63.78 14.27
N VAL A 7 19.46 -62.92 13.53
CA VAL A 7 19.11 -61.50 13.34
C VAL A 7 18.30 -61.39 12.05
N SER A 8 16.98 -61.21 12.18
CA SER A 8 16.13 -60.79 11.06
C SER A 8 16.29 -59.29 10.84
N ALA A 9 16.89 -58.90 9.72
CA ALA A 9 16.92 -57.52 9.27
C ALA A 9 15.56 -57.15 8.65
N LEU A 10 14.72 -56.41 9.40
CA LEU A 10 13.58 -55.71 8.81
C LEU A 10 14.10 -54.45 8.12
N ALA A 11 14.13 -54.46 6.79
CA ALA A 11 14.31 -53.26 5.99
C ALA A 11 13.03 -52.41 6.08
N TRP A 12 13.08 -51.33 6.86
CA TRP A 12 12.09 -50.26 6.81
C TRP A 12 12.27 -49.48 5.50
N LEU A 13 11.49 -49.83 4.48
CA LEU A 13 11.23 -48.96 3.34
C LEU A 13 10.37 -47.79 3.82
N GLY A 14 11.01 -46.77 4.37
CA GLY A 14 10.39 -45.47 4.61
C GLY A 14 10.01 -44.85 3.27
N GLY A 15 8.76 -45.02 2.85
CA GLY A 15 8.21 -44.28 1.73
C GLY A 15 8.26 -42.80 2.03
N PHE A 16 9.06 -42.06 1.27
CA PHE A 16 8.94 -40.61 1.17
C PHE A 16 7.54 -40.30 0.65
N GLN A 17 6.61 -40.02 1.56
CA GLN A 17 5.37 -39.35 1.20
C GLN A 17 5.78 -37.93 0.80
N ALA A 18 5.88 -37.69 -0.50
CA ALA A 18 5.90 -36.33 -1.02
C ALA A 18 4.60 -35.68 -0.58
N LEU A 19 4.67 -34.79 0.42
CA LEU A 19 3.55 -33.93 0.75
C LEU A 19 3.21 -33.17 -0.54
N PRO A 20 1.95 -33.15 -0.99
CA PRO A 20 1.59 -32.34 -2.13
C PRO A 20 1.94 -30.89 -1.79
N VAL A 21 2.86 -30.30 -2.56
CA VAL A 21 3.08 -28.86 -2.56
C VAL A 21 1.83 -28.29 -3.20
N ASN A 22 0.83 -27.97 -2.36
CA ASN A 22 -0.32 -27.22 -2.83
C ASN A 22 0.20 -25.83 -3.22
N ALA A 23 -0.16 -25.38 -4.42
CA ALA A 23 0.05 -23.99 -4.81
C ALA A 23 -0.57 -23.07 -3.75
N ILE A 24 0.07 -21.94 -3.47
CA ILE A 24 -0.48 -20.95 -2.54
C ILE A 24 -1.89 -20.55 -3.00
N GLN A 25 -2.84 -20.59 -2.07
CA GLN A 25 -4.24 -20.22 -2.34
C GLN A 25 -4.29 -18.76 -2.77
N THR A 26 -5.25 -18.38 -3.61
CA THR A 26 -5.49 -16.96 -3.86
C THR A 26 -6.31 -16.32 -2.73
N ILE A 27 -6.25 -15.00 -2.62
CA ILE A 27 -7.07 -14.21 -1.70
C ILE A 27 -8.11 -13.44 -2.51
N SER A 28 -9.33 -13.36 -1.97
CA SER A 28 -10.43 -12.57 -2.52
C SER A 28 -11.06 -11.67 -1.46
N ALA A 29 -11.55 -10.51 -1.89
CA ALA A 29 -12.40 -9.64 -1.07
C ALA A 29 -13.87 -10.06 -1.25
N VAL A 30 -14.55 -10.37 -0.15
CA VAL A 30 -15.98 -10.66 -0.14
C VAL A 30 -16.61 -9.82 0.95
N GLY A 31 -17.56 -8.95 0.58
CA GLY A 31 -18.11 -7.95 1.51
C GLY A 31 -16.98 -7.15 2.15
N SER A 32 -16.96 -7.07 3.48
CA SER A 32 -15.99 -6.34 4.27
C SER A 32 -14.81 -7.17 4.79
N LYS A 33 -14.57 -8.37 4.24
CA LYS A 33 -13.53 -9.30 4.71
C LYS A 33 -12.76 -9.94 3.56
N PHE A 34 -11.52 -10.36 3.84
CA PHE A 34 -10.72 -11.17 2.92
C PHE A 34 -10.86 -12.66 3.24
N PHE A 35 -10.79 -13.50 2.22
CA PHE A 35 -10.87 -14.96 2.35
C PHE A 35 -9.86 -15.66 1.44
N TYR A 36 -9.31 -16.76 1.96
CA TYR A 36 -8.63 -17.76 1.15
C TYR A 36 -9.63 -18.57 0.31
N GLU A 37 -9.14 -19.30 -0.69
CA GLU A 37 -9.96 -20.16 -1.56
C GLU A 37 -10.73 -21.24 -0.78
N ASP A 38 -10.16 -21.77 0.30
CA ASP A 38 -10.81 -22.74 1.19
C ASP A 38 -11.95 -22.14 2.05
N GLY A 39 -12.15 -20.82 1.95
CA GLY A 39 -13.20 -20.10 2.65
C GLY A 39 -12.84 -19.67 4.08
N THR A 40 -11.61 -19.88 4.54
CA THR A 40 -11.16 -19.32 5.82
C THR A 40 -10.87 -17.82 5.69
N GLN A 41 -11.28 -17.04 6.68
CA GLN A 41 -11.02 -15.59 6.69
C GLN A 41 -9.52 -15.31 6.79
N TYR A 42 -9.03 -14.42 5.94
CA TYR A 42 -7.67 -13.94 5.95
C TYR A 42 -7.51 -12.71 6.86
N PHE A 43 -6.49 -12.75 7.71
CA PHE A 43 -6.04 -11.61 8.51
C PHE A 43 -4.58 -11.33 8.20
N LEU A 44 -4.27 -10.07 7.96
CA LEU A 44 -3.02 -9.61 7.43
C LEU A 44 -2.07 -9.20 8.56
N LYS A 45 -0.94 -9.88 8.66
CA LYS A 45 0.24 -9.52 9.48
C LYS A 45 1.36 -9.20 8.50
N GLY A 46 1.41 -7.94 8.09
CA GLY A 46 2.26 -7.53 6.98
C GLY A 46 3.43 -6.67 7.39
N ILE A 47 4.35 -6.46 6.44
CA ILE A 47 5.51 -5.59 6.60
C ILE A 47 5.71 -4.77 5.31
N ALA A 48 5.98 -3.47 5.45
CA ALA A 48 6.46 -2.64 4.34
C ALA A 48 7.87 -3.10 3.92
N TYR A 49 8.02 -3.48 2.65
CA TYR A 49 9.25 -4.05 2.09
C TYR A 49 9.67 -3.26 0.83
N GLN A 50 10.42 -2.19 1.04
CA GLN A 50 11.05 -1.40 -0.02
C GLN A 50 12.50 -1.13 0.41
N LEU A 51 13.45 -1.92 -0.11
CA LEU A 51 14.84 -1.87 0.38
C LEU A 51 15.60 -0.64 -0.12
N ILE A 52 15.23 -0.17 -1.31
CA ILE A 52 15.77 0.96 -2.06
C ILE A 52 14.62 1.54 -2.90
N PRO A 53 14.75 2.74 -3.49
CA PRO A 53 13.73 3.31 -4.37
C PRO A 53 13.38 2.43 -5.58
N ASP A 54 14.34 1.62 -6.04
CA ASP A 54 14.15 0.64 -7.11
C ASP A 54 13.49 -0.65 -6.61
N ASP A 55 13.09 -1.51 -7.55
CA ASP A 55 12.39 -2.77 -7.29
C ASP A 55 13.15 -3.74 -6.35
N PRO A 56 12.59 -4.11 -5.18
CA PRO A 56 13.24 -5.03 -4.24
C PRO A 56 12.95 -6.51 -4.53
N LEU A 57 12.12 -6.83 -5.54
CA LEU A 57 11.65 -8.16 -5.91
C LEU A 57 12.43 -8.77 -7.10
N VAL A 58 13.63 -8.27 -7.39
CA VAL A 58 14.49 -8.75 -8.49
C VAL A 58 15.72 -9.53 -8.03
N ASP A 59 16.08 -9.47 -6.74
CA ASP A 59 17.16 -10.27 -6.14
C ASP A 59 16.59 -11.48 -5.40
N THR A 60 16.47 -12.60 -6.13
CA THR A 60 15.97 -13.87 -5.58
C THR A 60 16.75 -14.34 -4.34
N ALA A 61 18.07 -14.11 -4.29
CA ALA A 61 18.87 -14.58 -3.16
C ALA A 61 18.61 -13.74 -1.91
N GLN A 62 18.44 -12.42 -2.07
CA GLN A 62 18.06 -11.53 -0.97
C GLN A 62 16.64 -11.83 -0.49
N CYS A 63 15.66 -11.89 -1.41
CA CYS A 63 14.27 -12.27 -1.13
C CYS A 63 14.19 -13.55 -0.27
N LYS A 64 14.94 -14.61 -0.64
CA LYS A 64 14.95 -15.86 0.13
C LYS A 64 15.45 -15.70 1.56
N ARG A 65 16.46 -14.86 1.80
CA ARG A 65 16.97 -14.60 3.17
C ARG A 65 15.95 -13.82 3.99
N ASP A 66 15.38 -12.78 3.41
CA ASP A 66 14.41 -11.92 4.10
C ASP A 66 13.12 -12.67 4.42
N PHE A 67 12.56 -13.39 3.45
CA PHE A 67 11.30 -14.10 3.64
C PHE A 67 11.43 -15.29 4.60
N ALA A 68 12.61 -15.90 4.71
CA ALA A 68 12.90 -16.89 5.74
C ALA A 68 12.78 -16.27 7.14
N LEU A 69 13.39 -15.10 7.37
CA LEU A 69 13.30 -14.41 8.66
C LEU A 69 11.90 -13.82 8.92
N MET A 70 11.19 -13.34 7.89
CA MET A 70 9.79 -12.91 7.99
C MET A 70 8.88 -14.07 8.41
N THR A 71 9.14 -15.28 7.92
CA THR A 71 8.41 -16.49 8.35
C THR A 71 8.60 -16.74 9.84
N GLU A 72 9.82 -16.59 10.35
CA GLU A 72 10.08 -16.71 11.80
C GLU A 72 9.38 -15.63 12.63
N LEU A 73 9.21 -14.43 12.07
CA LEU A 73 8.50 -13.32 12.69
C LEU A 73 6.98 -13.56 12.74
N GLY A 74 6.46 -14.38 11.81
CA GLY A 74 5.03 -14.69 11.67
C GLY A 74 4.30 -13.82 10.66
N THR A 75 5.05 -13.19 9.75
CA THR A 75 4.55 -12.39 8.64
C THR A 75 3.81 -13.26 7.63
N ASN A 76 2.70 -12.78 7.08
CA ASN A 76 1.99 -13.41 5.96
C ASN A 76 1.69 -12.45 4.80
N ALA A 77 2.12 -11.18 4.89
CA ALA A 77 2.01 -10.24 3.80
C ALA A 77 3.22 -9.31 3.72
N ILE A 78 3.48 -8.78 2.53
CA ILE A 78 4.34 -7.61 2.35
C ILE A 78 3.62 -6.56 1.52
N ARG A 79 4.02 -5.30 1.71
CA ARG A 79 3.70 -4.20 0.80
C ARG A 79 4.95 -3.75 0.08
N VAL A 80 4.89 -3.64 -1.25
CA VAL A 80 5.97 -3.11 -2.09
C VAL A 80 5.44 -1.90 -2.85
N TYR A 81 6.16 -0.79 -2.75
CA TYR A 81 5.71 0.52 -3.21
C TYR A 81 6.13 0.79 -4.65
N HIS A 82 7.28 0.26 -5.08
CA HIS A 82 7.83 0.49 -6.41
C HIS A 82 8.39 -0.80 -6.99
N VAL A 83 7.99 -1.09 -8.22
CA VAL A 83 8.40 -2.27 -8.99
C VAL A 83 8.67 -1.89 -10.45
N ASP A 84 9.58 -2.59 -11.11
CA ASP A 84 9.82 -2.50 -12.55
C ASP A 84 9.04 -3.60 -13.26
N PRO A 85 7.94 -3.30 -13.95
CA PRO A 85 7.12 -4.31 -14.62
C PRO A 85 7.83 -5.06 -15.76
N LYS A 86 9.06 -4.66 -16.11
CA LYS A 86 9.88 -5.36 -17.12
C LYS A 86 10.91 -6.32 -16.52
N ALA A 87 11.13 -6.28 -15.21
CA ALA A 87 12.06 -7.16 -14.54
C ALA A 87 11.47 -8.57 -14.36
N ASP A 88 12.34 -9.52 -14.01
CA ASP A 88 11.96 -10.89 -13.67
C ASP A 88 11.73 -11.00 -12.15
N HIS A 89 10.49 -11.27 -11.76
CA HIS A 89 10.09 -11.42 -10.36
C HIS A 89 9.83 -12.87 -9.97
N ASP A 90 9.96 -13.83 -10.88
CA ASP A 90 9.54 -15.23 -10.66
C ASP A 90 10.21 -15.79 -9.39
N GLY A 91 11.51 -15.60 -9.23
CA GLY A 91 12.25 -16.15 -8.10
C GLY A 91 11.89 -15.53 -6.74
N CYS A 92 11.54 -14.25 -6.67
CA CYS A 92 11.08 -13.61 -5.44
C CYS A 92 9.62 -13.97 -5.13
N MET A 93 8.75 -13.99 -6.14
CA MET A 93 7.34 -14.36 -5.98
C MET A 93 7.17 -15.83 -5.59
N GLU A 94 8.00 -16.74 -6.11
CA GLU A 94 8.09 -18.14 -5.67
C GLU A 94 8.57 -18.23 -4.21
N ALA A 95 9.55 -17.43 -3.80
CA ALA A 95 10.04 -17.41 -2.43
C ALA A 95 8.97 -16.91 -1.44
N LEU A 96 8.20 -15.88 -1.81
CA LEU A 96 7.02 -15.43 -1.04
C LEU A 96 5.98 -16.54 -0.92
N ALA A 97 5.63 -17.18 -2.03
CA ALA A 97 4.63 -18.24 -2.05
C ALA A 97 5.05 -19.44 -1.18
N ALA A 98 6.32 -19.84 -1.25
CA ALA A 98 6.87 -20.92 -0.42
C ALA A 98 6.88 -20.56 1.09
N ALA A 99 6.99 -19.28 1.43
CA ALA A 99 6.89 -18.76 2.79
C ALA A 99 5.43 -18.55 3.27
N GLY A 100 4.43 -18.70 2.40
CA GLY A 100 3.03 -18.40 2.72
C GLY A 100 2.75 -16.89 2.84
N ILE A 101 3.57 -16.06 2.17
CA ILE A 101 3.50 -14.59 2.23
C ILE A 101 2.86 -14.06 0.94
N TYR A 102 1.95 -13.11 1.10
CA TYR A 102 1.21 -12.45 0.02
C TYR A 102 1.75 -11.05 -0.28
N LEU A 103 1.76 -10.69 -1.56
CA LEU A 103 2.14 -9.37 -2.04
C LEU A 103 0.91 -8.45 -2.14
N PHE A 104 1.01 -7.28 -1.54
CA PHE A 104 0.24 -6.10 -1.89
C PHE A 104 1.17 -5.12 -2.60
N VAL A 105 0.87 -4.74 -3.84
CA VAL A 105 1.77 -3.94 -4.67
C VAL A 105 1.11 -2.66 -5.13
N ASP A 106 1.83 -1.55 -5.00
CA ASP A 106 1.39 -0.27 -5.53
C ASP A 106 1.61 -0.24 -7.06
N LEU A 107 0.60 0.23 -7.80
CA LEU A 107 0.66 0.32 -9.27
C LEU A 107 1.38 1.60 -9.73
N ASP A 108 1.45 2.60 -8.86
CA ASP A 108 2.17 3.83 -9.11
C ASP A 108 3.64 3.77 -8.70
N THR A 109 4.36 4.78 -9.17
CA THR A 109 5.72 5.10 -8.79
C THR A 109 5.91 6.61 -8.87
N PHE A 110 7.09 7.11 -8.55
CA PHE A 110 7.40 8.53 -8.38
C PHE A 110 6.87 9.45 -9.50
N ASP A 111 6.89 9.00 -10.75
CA ASP A 111 6.48 9.80 -11.93
C ASP A 111 5.05 9.53 -12.40
N THR A 112 4.29 8.68 -11.73
CA THR A 112 2.93 8.28 -12.13
C THR A 112 1.87 8.48 -11.04
N SER A 113 2.26 8.90 -9.83
CA SER A 113 1.32 9.21 -8.76
C SER A 113 0.35 10.34 -9.14
N ILE A 114 -0.85 10.30 -8.55
CA ILE A 114 -1.82 11.38 -8.69
C ILE A 114 -1.40 12.52 -7.76
N ASN A 115 -1.23 13.72 -8.29
CA ASN A 115 -0.86 14.91 -7.51
C ASN A 115 -2.13 15.59 -6.95
N GLN A 116 -2.25 15.79 -5.64
CA GLN A 116 -3.46 16.42 -5.08
C GLN A 116 -3.70 17.88 -5.48
N ASP A 117 -2.64 18.66 -5.72
CA ASP A 117 -2.74 20.09 -6.00
C ASP A 117 -3.22 20.33 -7.44
N LYS A 118 -2.92 19.37 -8.33
CA LYS A 118 -3.32 19.37 -9.74
C LYS A 118 -3.73 17.95 -10.14
N PRO A 119 -4.87 17.47 -9.60
CA PRO A 119 -5.22 16.08 -9.74
C PRO A 119 -5.63 15.81 -11.19
N GLN A 120 -5.01 14.76 -11.74
CA GLN A 120 -5.25 14.28 -13.09
C GLN A 120 -5.14 12.77 -13.10
N TRP A 121 -5.91 12.16 -13.98
CA TRP A 121 -5.81 10.76 -14.34
C TRP A 121 -5.64 10.70 -15.86
N THR A 122 -4.47 10.25 -16.30
CA THR A 122 -4.03 10.40 -17.69
C THR A 122 -3.77 9.04 -18.33
N HIS A 123 -3.84 8.97 -19.67
CA HIS A 123 -3.48 7.75 -20.40
C HIS A 123 -2.07 7.24 -20.05
N SER A 124 -1.09 8.13 -19.86
CA SER A 124 0.27 7.72 -19.47
C SER A 124 0.32 7.04 -18.11
N GLN A 125 -0.41 7.55 -17.12
CA GLN A 125 -0.49 6.90 -15.80
C GLN A 125 -1.19 5.54 -15.91
N PHE A 126 -2.29 5.49 -16.65
CA PHE A 126 -3.02 4.25 -16.88
C PHE A 126 -2.18 3.18 -17.57
N GLU A 127 -1.43 3.52 -18.63
CA GLU A 127 -0.51 2.56 -19.28
C GLU A 127 0.54 2.02 -18.31
N ARG A 128 1.06 2.86 -17.40
CA ARG A 128 2.06 2.42 -16.41
C ARG A 128 1.46 1.50 -15.35
N TYR A 129 0.27 1.82 -14.85
CA TYR A 129 -0.42 0.96 -13.89
C TYR A 129 -0.80 -0.40 -14.52
N LYS A 130 -1.24 -0.40 -15.78
CA LYS A 130 -1.53 -1.65 -16.52
C LYS A 130 -0.29 -2.53 -16.65
N ALA A 131 0.88 -1.96 -16.92
CA ALA A 131 2.12 -2.72 -17.03
C ALA A 131 2.45 -3.46 -15.72
N VAL A 132 2.30 -2.79 -14.58
CA VAL A 132 2.47 -3.43 -13.26
C VAL A 132 1.42 -4.51 -13.03
N LEU A 133 0.14 -4.23 -13.30
CA LEU A 133 -0.90 -5.24 -13.16
C LEU A 133 -0.67 -6.47 -14.06
N ASP A 134 -0.27 -6.27 -15.32
CA ASP A 134 0.01 -7.34 -16.28
C ASP A 134 1.13 -8.27 -15.79
N GLU A 135 2.16 -7.71 -15.17
CA GLU A 135 3.29 -8.47 -14.61
C GLU A 135 2.88 -9.24 -13.36
N PHE A 136 2.20 -8.59 -12.40
CA PHE A 136 1.94 -9.21 -11.10
C PHE A 136 0.67 -10.04 -11.03
N GLN A 137 -0.28 -9.91 -11.97
CA GLN A 137 -1.52 -10.68 -11.92
C GLN A 137 -1.33 -12.20 -12.08
N LYS A 138 -0.21 -12.61 -12.71
CA LYS A 138 0.10 -14.01 -12.99
C LYS A 138 0.44 -14.84 -11.74
N TYR A 139 0.75 -14.18 -10.61
CA TYR A 139 1.11 -14.85 -9.37
C TYR A 139 -0.11 -15.00 -8.43
N ASN A 140 -0.32 -16.20 -7.89
CA ASN A 140 -1.44 -16.48 -6.99
C ASN A 140 -1.37 -15.69 -5.68
N ASN A 141 -0.15 -15.41 -5.21
CA ASN A 141 0.10 -14.66 -3.99
C ASN A 141 0.08 -13.13 -4.16
N THR A 142 -0.28 -12.61 -5.34
CA THR A 142 -0.67 -11.19 -5.49
C THR A 142 -2.06 -11.00 -4.87
N ALA A 143 -2.11 -10.54 -3.64
CA ALA A 143 -3.34 -10.43 -2.85
C ALA A 143 -4.14 -9.16 -3.11
N GLY A 144 -3.49 -8.08 -3.53
CA GLY A 144 -4.14 -6.82 -3.82
C GLY A 144 -3.20 -5.83 -4.51
N VAL A 145 -3.78 -4.82 -5.16
CA VAL A 145 -3.03 -3.73 -5.78
C VAL A 145 -3.53 -2.38 -5.29
N PHE A 146 -2.63 -1.42 -5.09
CA PHE A 146 -2.98 -0.05 -4.75
C PHE A 146 -2.95 0.86 -5.97
N VAL A 147 -3.96 1.72 -6.15
CA VAL A 147 -3.98 2.76 -7.19
C VAL A 147 -3.48 4.12 -6.69
N GLY A 148 -2.89 4.14 -5.51
CA GLY A 148 -2.29 5.33 -4.94
C GLY A 148 -2.02 5.17 -3.45
N ASN A 149 -0.99 5.89 -3.01
CA ASN A 149 -0.57 6.01 -1.63
C ASN A 149 -0.58 7.48 -1.22
N GLU A 150 -1.36 7.82 -0.18
CA GLU A 150 -1.41 9.17 0.39
C GLU A 150 -1.54 10.29 -0.64
N VAL A 151 -2.24 10.03 -1.75
CA VAL A 151 -2.53 11.03 -2.79
C VAL A 151 -3.09 12.28 -2.13
N ILE A 152 -4.04 12.09 -1.22
CA ILE A 152 -4.59 13.14 -0.38
C ILE A 152 -3.83 13.14 0.95
N ASN A 153 -2.97 14.14 1.15
CA ASN A 153 -2.13 14.27 2.36
C ASN A 153 -2.26 15.64 3.06
N THR A 154 -3.06 16.57 2.53
CA THR A 154 -3.42 17.85 3.18
C THR A 154 -4.92 18.01 3.36
N GLY A 155 -5.35 18.95 4.21
CA GLY A 155 -6.77 19.28 4.43
C GLY A 155 -7.49 19.80 3.17
N GLU A 156 -6.73 20.35 2.23
CA GLU A 156 -7.23 20.89 0.96
C GLU A 156 -7.26 19.85 -0.17
N GLY A 157 -6.66 18.66 0.04
CA GLY A 157 -6.46 17.66 -1.01
C GLY A 157 -7.72 16.91 -1.47
N SER A 158 -8.88 17.12 -0.85
CA SER A 158 -10.10 16.34 -1.13
C SER A 158 -10.49 16.30 -2.61
N ALA A 159 -10.17 17.34 -3.40
CA ALA A 159 -10.42 17.39 -4.84
C ALA A 159 -9.74 16.28 -5.66
N ALA A 160 -8.76 15.57 -5.11
CA ALA A 160 -8.10 14.45 -5.77
C ALA A 160 -8.87 13.12 -5.65
N ALA A 161 -9.81 12.99 -4.71
CA ALA A 161 -10.54 11.74 -4.46
C ALA A 161 -11.27 11.16 -5.68
N PRO A 162 -11.91 11.96 -6.57
CA PRO A 162 -12.51 11.44 -7.79
C PRO A 162 -11.51 10.75 -8.72
N TYR A 163 -10.26 11.22 -8.76
CA TYR A 163 -9.21 10.67 -9.63
C TYR A 163 -8.68 9.35 -9.11
N VAL A 164 -8.60 9.17 -7.77
CA VAL A 164 -8.31 7.88 -7.15
C VAL A 164 -9.38 6.84 -7.54
N LEU A 165 -10.67 7.20 -7.47
CA LEU A 165 -11.74 6.30 -7.93
C LEU A 165 -11.72 6.05 -9.44
N ALA A 166 -11.36 7.06 -10.25
CA ALA A 166 -11.22 6.88 -11.69
C ALA A 166 -10.10 5.89 -12.03
N ALA A 167 -8.95 5.97 -11.36
CA ALA A 167 -7.86 5.02 -11.50
C ALA A 167 -8.29 3.60 -11.09
N ALA A 168 -8.97 3.45 -9.94
CA ALA A 168 -9.52 2.17 -9.51
C ALA A 168 -10.52 1.59 -10.52
N HIS A 169 -11.45 2.41 -11.02
CA HIS A 169 -12.43 2.00 -12.01
C HIS A 169 -11.75 1.50 -13.29
N ASP A 170 -10.86 2.30 -13.89
CA ASP A 170 -10.23 1.98 -15.17
C ASP A 170 -9.33 0.73 -15.05
N ILE A 171 -8.63 0.55 -13.92
CA ILE A 171 -7.82 -0.65 -13.65
C ILE A 171 -8.69 -1.88 -13.47
N LYS A 172 -9.82 -1.78 -12.74
CA LYS A 172 -10.78 -2.88 -12.62
C LYS A 172 -11.41 -3.23 -13.96
N SER A 173 -11.74 -2.22 -14.78
CA SER A 173 -12.27 -2.41 -16.13
C SER A 173 -11.26 -3.17 -17.00
N TYR A 174 -10.00 -2.71 -17.05
CA TYR A 174 -8.94 -3.39 -17.80
C TYR A 174 -8.69 -4.83 -17.31
N ARG A 175 -8.59 -5.04 -15.99
CA ARG A 175 -8.45 -6.37 -15.37
C ARG A 175 -9.54 -7.34 -15.86
N ASN A 176 -10.79 -6.86 -15.86
CA ASN A 176 -11.96 -7.66 -16.25
C ASN A 176 -11.98 -7.90 -17.78
N GLU A 177 -11.67 -6.89 -18.59
CA GLU A 177 -11.57 -7.00 -20.07
C GLU A 177 -10.53 -8.05 -20.48
N LYS A 178 -9.43 -8.14 -19.74
CA LYS A 178 -8.36 -9.11 -19.97
C LYS A 178 -8.68 -10.52 -19.45
N GLY A 179 -9.77 -10.69 -18.70
CA GLY A 179 -10.14 -11.96 -18.08
C GLY A 179 -9.17 -12.38 -16.97
N TYR A 180 -8.49 -11.44 -16.33
CA TYR A 180 -7.60 -11.73 -15.21
C TYR A 180 -8.38 -12.16 -13.96
N ARG A 181 -7.66 -12.76 -13.00
CA ARG A 181 -8.21 -13.01 -11.66
C ARG A 181 -8.69 -11.68 -11.06
N ASN A 182 -9.78 -11.74 -10.29
CA ASN A 182 -10.35 -10.58 -9.58
C ASN A 182 -9.47 -10.16 -8.38
N ILE A 183 -8.23 -9.74 -8.64
CA ILE A 183 -7.32 -9.17 -7.64
C ILE A 183 -7.92 -7.87 -7.11
N PRO A 184 -8.20 -7.75 -5.80
CA PRO A 184 -8.74 -6.53 -5.20
C PRO A 184 -7.90 -5.29 -5.53
N VAL A 185 -8.56 -4.20 -5.91
CA VAL A 185 -7.96 -2.88 -6.18
C VAL A 185 -8.36 -1.90 -5.09
N GLY A 186 -7.38 -1.33 -4.38
CA GLY A 186 -7.62 -0.45 -3.24
C GLY A 186 -6.72 0.79 -3.19
N TYR A 187 -6.71 1.45 -2.05
CA TYR A 187 -6.02 2.72 -1.82
C TYR A 187 -5.49 2.79 -0.39
N SER A 188 -4.30 3.37 -0.22
CA SER A 188 -3.68 3.63 1.08
C SER A 188 -3.78 5.11 1.43
N ALA A 189 -4.54 5.43 2.48
CA ALA A 189 -4.79 6.81 2.90
C ALA A 189 -3.82 7.29 3.99
N ALA A 190 -3.52 8.58 3.98
CA ALA A 190 -2.89 9.27 5.11
C ALA A 190 -3.90 9.48 6.25
N ASP A 191 -3.41 9.57 7.48
CA ASP A 191 -4.24 9.86 8.66
C ASP A 191 -4.45 11.36 8.88
N ILE A 192 -5.30 11.95 8.05
CA ILE A 192 -5.76 13.34 8.20
C ILE A 192 -7.09 13.35 8.94
N ALA A 193 -7.08 13.61 10.25
CA ALA A 193 -8.24 13.45 11.13
C ALA A 193 -9.52 14.12 10.61
N GLU A 194 -9.40 15.31 9.99
CA GLU A 194 -10.52 16.11 9.48
C GLU A 194 -11.10 15.53 8.19
N LEU A 195 -10.28 14.97 7.29
CA LEU A 195 -10.73 14.45 6.00
C LEU A 195 -11.02 12.95 5.99
N ARG A 196 -10.29 12.19 6.81
CA ARG A 196 -10.29 10.73 6.81
C ARG A 196 -11.67 10.08 6.80
N PRO A 197 -12.64 10.41 7.68
CA PRO A 197 -13.94 9.77 7.64
C PRO A 197 -14.72 10.06 6.35
N MET A 198 -14.54 11.24 5.76
CA MET A 198 -15.19 11.60 4.49
C MET A 198 -14.53 10.89 3.32
N LEU A 199 -13.20 10.85 3.28
CA LEU A 199 -12.44 10.12 2.25
C LEU A 199 -12.75 8.63 2.28
N GLN A 200 -12.68 8.00 3.46
CA GLN A 200 -13.00 6.58 3.67
C GLN A 200 -14.39 6.26 3.12
N ASN A 201 -15.40 7.07 3.45
CA ASN A 201 -16.76 6.84 2.98
C ASN A 201 -16.91 7.10 1.49
N TYR A 202 -16.34 8.20 0.96
CA TYR A 202 -16.41 8.54 -0.46
C TYR A 202 -15.94 7.41 -1.36
N LEU A 203 -14.81 6.79 -1.01
CA LEU A 203 -14.19 5.72 -1.79
C LEU A 203 -15.00 4.40 -1.82
N ALA A 204 -16.03 4.29 -0.99
CA ALA A 204 -16.89 3.12 -0.86
C ALA A 204 -18.40 3.41 -0.95
N CYS A 205 -18.80 4.63 -1.34
CA CYS A 205 -20.21 5.03 -1.25
C CYS A 205 -21.03 4.85 -2.53
N ARG A 206 -20.37 4.66 -3.67
CA ARG A 206 -21.10 4.63 -4.95
C ARG A 206 -21.97 3.36 -5.07
N PRO A 207 -23.15 3.47 -5.73
CA PRO A 207 -24.05 2.31 -5.87
C PRO A 207 -23.44 1.17 -6.67
N ASP A 208 -22.75 1.50 -7.77
CA ASP A 208 -22.03 0.52 -8.58
C ASP A 208 -20.71 0.15 -7.91
N SER A 209 -20.48 -1.16 -7.73
CA SER A 209 -19.22 -1.69 -7.21
C SER A 209 -18.02 -1.42 -8.12
N ALA A 210 -18.22 -1.22 -9.43
CA ALA A 210 -17.15 -0.82 -10.35
C ALA A 210 -16.57 0.56 -10.00
N ASP A 211 -17.40 1.45 -9.44
CA ASP A 211 -17.04 2.81 -9.06
C ASP A 211 -16.60 2.95 -7.58
N ARG A 212 -16.27 1.83 -6.94
CA ARG A 212 -15.75 1.79 -5.57
C ARG A 212 -14.41 1.07 -5.52
N LEU A 213 -13.67 1.31 -4.45
CA LEU A 213 -12.55 0.45 -4.09
C LEU A 213 -13.03 -0.95 -3.70
N ASP A 214 -12.17 -1.95 -3.89
CA ASP A 214 -12.36 -3.31 -3.38
C ASP A 214 -11.84 -3.46 -1.95
N PHE A 215 -10.97 -2.56 -1.48
CA PHE A 215 -10.55 -2.41 -0.08
C PHE A 215 -10.04 -0.99 0.21
N PHE A 216 -10.03 -0.59 1.47
CA PHE A 216 -9.43 0.67 1.94
C PHE A 216 -8.34 0.36 2.98
N SER A 217 -7.25 1.13 2.99
CA SER A 217 -6.28 1.04 4.07
C SER A 217 -5.84 2.41 4.56
N LEU A 218 -5.29 2.43 5.76
CA LEU A 218 -4.86 3.64 6.45
C LEU A 218 -3.44 3.47 6.97
N ASN A 219 -2.60 4.47 6.72
CA ASN A 219 -1.31 4.64 7.39
C ASN A 219 -1.57 5.27 8.77
N ALA A 220 -1.62 4.44 9.81
CA ALA A 220 -2.13 4.78 11.14
C ALA A 220 -1.03 4.75 12.21
N TYR A 221 -0.46 5.92 12.50
CA TYR A 221 0.60 6.10 13.48
C TYR A 221 0.11 6.66 14.83
N GLU A 222 -1.22 6.71 15.08
CA GLU A 222 -1.80 7.33 16.29
C GLU A 222 -1.35 6.64 17.61
N TRP A 223 -0.95 5.36 17.56
CA TRP A 223 -0.48 4.61 18.74
C TRP A 223 1.04 4.70 18.91
N CYS A 224 1.50 5.49 19.88
CA CYS A 224 2.92 5.60 20.22
C CYS A 224 3.19 5.17 21.68
N GLY A 225 4.23 4.34 21.88
CA GLY A 225 4.69 3.94 23.22
C GLY A 225 3.63 3.18 24.02
N HIS A 226 3.61 3.40 25.34
CA HIS A 226 2.60 2.80 26.20
C HIS A 226 1.28 3.55 26.06
N SER A 227 0.35 2.96 25.30
CA SER A 227 -0.99 3.50 25.04
C SER A 227 -2.03 2.39 25.19
N SER A 228 -3.27 2.67 24.82
CA SER A 228 -4.39 1.74 24.89
C SER A 228 -5.36 1.98 23.75
N TYR A 229 -6.28 1.03 23.50
CA TYR A 229 -7.37 1.20 22.54
C TYR A 229 -8.18 2.49 22.80
N GLU A 230 -8.38 2.83 24.08
CA GLU A 230 -9.17 3.99 24.52
C GLU A 230 -8.46 5.32 24.29
N THR A 231 -7.14 5.39 24.44
CA THR A 231 -6.38 6.64 24.42
C THR A 231 -5.60 6.89 23.13
N SER A 232 -5.29 5.85 22.37
CA SER A 232 -4.49 5.93 21.14
C SER A 232 -5.22 6.59 19.97
N GLY A 233 -6.55 6.72 20.03
CA GLY A 233 -7.37 7.09 18.87
C GLY A 233 -7.97 5.88 18.14
N TYR A 234 -7.51 4.65 18.42
CA TYR A 234 -8.02 3.44 17.76
C TYR A 234 -9.52 3.19 18.02
N LYS A 235 -10.04 3.58 19.19
CA LYS A 235 -11.49 3.57 19.42
C LYS A 235 -12.27 4.45 18.47
N ARG A 236 -11.73 5.63 18.14
CA ARG A 236 -12.33 6.53 17.15
C ARG A 236 -12.24 5.91 15.76
N LEU A 237 -11.08 5.35 15.38
CA LEU A 237 -10.92 4.59 14.13
C LEU A 237 -11.98 3.50 14.00
N GLN A 238 -12.12 2.65 15.02
CA GLN A 238 -13.10 1.58 15.06
C GLN A 238 -14.53 2.09 14.92
N SER A 239 -14.89 3.17 15.62
CA SER A 239 -16.24 3.75 15.52
C SER A 239 -16.56 4.28 14.13
N GLN A 240 -15.56 4.79 13.40
CA GLN A 240 -15.70 5.32 12.05
C GLN A 240 -15.69 4.22 10.97
N ALA A 241 -15.16 3.04 11.29
CA ALA A 241 -15.14 1.87 10.41
C ALA A 241 -16.27 0.87 10.68
N SER A 242 -17.11 1.11 11.69
CA SER A 242 -18.26 0.24 11.97
C SER A 242 -19.18 0.15 10.75
N ASP A 243 -19.56 -1.08 10.39
CA ASP A 243 -20.39 -1.40 9.22
C ASP A 243 -19.81 -0.97 7.86
N TYR A 244 -18.49 -0.73 7.79
CA TYR A 244 -17.83 -0.38 6.53
C TYR A 244 -17.94 -1.54 5.52
N PRO A 245 -18.25 -1.27 4.23
CA PRO A 245 -18.75 -2.31 3.34
C PRO A 245 -17.68 -3.11 2.59
N ILE A 246 -16.43 -2.68 2.66
CA ILE A 246 -15.28 -3.30 2.00
C ILE A 246 -14.19 -3.58 3.06
N PRO A 247 -13.25 -4.51 2.82
CA PRO A 247 -12.18 -4.80 3.76
C PRO A 247 -11.40 -3.53 4.09
N ILE A 248 -11.08 -3.38 5.38
CA ILE A 248 -10.29 -2.28 5.89
C ILE A 248 -9.13 -2.80 6.74
N PHE A 249 -7.93 -2.24 6.61
CA PHE A 249 -6.75 -2.61 7.39
C PHE A 249 -5.79 -1.43 7.54
N PHE A 250 -4.80 -1.56 8.41
CA PHE A 250 -3.72 -0.56 8.48
C PHE A 250 -2.61 -0.94 7.49
N SER A 251 -2.37 -0.10 6.48
CA SER A 251 -1.29 -0.30 5.51
C SER A 251 0.08 0.08 6.06
N GLU A 252 0.12 0.85 7.14
CA GLU A 252 1.31 1.13 7.94
C GLU A 252 0.91 1.39 9.40
N THR A 253 1.61 0.77 10.35
CA THR A 253 1.63 1.14 11.79
C THR A 253 3.04 1.00 12.35
N GLY A 254 3.21 1.32 13.64
CA GLY A 254 4.48 1.17 14.36
C GLY A 254 5.18 2.49 14.64
N CYS A 255 4.45 3.49 15.14
CA CYS A 255 4.98 4.78 15.57
C CYS A 255 6.28 4.62 16.37
N ASN A 256 7.32 5.34 15.96
CA ASN A 256 8.64 5.26 16.56
C ASN A 256 9.00 6.48 17.44
N ALA A 257 8.04 7.38 17.69
CA ALA A 257 8.24 8.58 18.52
C ALA A 257 8.55 8.25 19.99
N ALA A 258 8.03 7.13 20.48
CA ALA A 258 8.40 6.55 21.78
C ALA A 258 9.12 5.21 21.53
N ARG A 259 10.28 5.04 22.16
CA ARG A 259 11.15 3.87 21.98
C ARG A 259 11.45 3.15 23.30
N PRO A 260 11.68 1.83 23.28
CA PRO A 260 11.54 0.94 22.11
C PRO A 260 10.09 0.76 21.66
N ARG A 261 9.86 0.31 20.41
CA ARG A 261 8.50 -0.01 19.95
C ARG A 261 8.06 -1.33 20.58
N THR A 262 7.00 -1.27 21.38
CA THR A 262 6.44 -2.44 22.08
C THR A 262 5.42 -3.21 21.24
N PHE A 263 4.93 -2.59 20.15
CA PHE A 263 3.90 -3.12 19.25
C PHE A 263 2.62 -3.59 19.98
N GLU A 264 2.27 -2.91 21.08
CA GLU A 264 1.05 -3.20 21.86
C GLU A 264 -0.24 -2.89 21.07
N ASP A 265 -0.16 -2.02 20.07
CA ASP A 265 -1.24 -1.74 19.11
C ASP A 265 -1.74 -3.01 18.40
N GLN A 266 -0.83 -3.95 18.10
CA GLN A 266 -1.17 -5.21 17.45
C GLN A 266 -2.17 -6.02 18.29
N ALA A 267 -2.07 -5.97 19.61
CA ALA A 267 -3.01 -6.68 20.49
C ALA A 267 -4.43 -6.10 20.39
N ALA A 268 -4.58 -4.79 20.16
CA ALA A 268 -5.87 -4.17 19.90
C ALA A 268 -6.40 -4.53 18.50
N ILE A 269 -5.56 -4.42 17.47
CA ILE A 269 -5.93 -4.68 16.06
C ILE A 269 -6.46 -6.11 15.87
N PHE A 270 -5.76 -7.09 16.41
CA PHE A 270 -6.14 -8.50 16.32
C PHE A 270 -7.03 -8.96 17.50
N GLY A 271 -7.40 -8.04 18.38
CA GLY A 271 -8.25 -8.27 19.56
C GLY A 271 -9.75 -8.19 19.24
N PRO A 272 -10.60 -8.49 20.23
CA PRO A 272 -12.06 -8.52 20.06
C PRO A 272 -12.66 -7.14 19.71
N GLU A 273 -11.99 -6.04 20.04
CA GLU A 273 -12.46 -4.69 19.75
C GLU A 273 -12.42 -4.36 18.25
N MET A 274 -11.42 -4.87 17.52
CA MET A 274 -11.14 -4.44 16.15
C MET A 274 -11.19 -5.57 15.12
N SER A 275 -10.85 -6.80 15.47
CA SER A 275 -10.70 -7.90 14.49
C SER A 275 -11.99 -8.29 13.75
N ASN A 276 -13.17 -7.90 14.25
CA ASN A 276 -14.40 -8.10 13.49
C ASN A 276 -14.55 -7.10 12.32
N THR A 277 -13.89 -5.95 12.39
CA THR A 277 -13.95 -4.88 11.36
C THR A 277 -12.65 -4.79 10.57
N TRP A 278 -11.51 -4.74 11.26
CA TRP A 278 -10.19 -4.58 10.67
C TRP A 278 -9.59 -5.93 10.28
N SER A 279 -9.09 -6.00 9.06
CA SER A 279 -8.48 -7.20 8.46
C SER A 279 -7.00 -7.36 8.82
N GLY A 280 -6.48 -6.60 9.79
CA GLY A 280 -5.10 -6.66 10.24
C GLY A 280 -4.32 -5.37 10.00
N SER A 281 -3.00 -5.51 9.91
CA SER A 281 -2.04 -4.40 9.84
C SER A 281 -0.75 -4.79 9.15
N MET A 282 -0.04 -3.77 8.64
CA MET A 282 1.33 -3.87 8.15
C MET A 282 2.25 -2.97 8.97
N ILE A 283 3.42 -3.48 9.37
CA ILE A 283 4.43 -2.70 10.11
C ILE A 283 5.33 -1.95 9.14
N TYR A 284 5.52 -0.66 9.39
CA TYR A 284 6.55 0.16 8.75
C TYR A 284 7.82 0.13 9.63
N GLU A 285 8.95 -0.42 9.19
CA GLU A 285 9.20 -1.15 7.94
C GLU A 285 10.25 -2.25 8.12
N TRP A 286 10.54 -3.02 7.07
CA TRP A 286 11.50 -4.13 7.15
C TRP A 286 12.93 -3.65 7.46
N ILE A 287 13.49 -2.75 6.65
CA ILE A 287 14.89 -2.36 6.71
C ILE A 287 15.11 -1.11 7.57
N GLN A 288 16.19 -1.11 8.35
CA GLN A 288 16.63 0.05 9.13
C GLN A 288 17.33 1.06 8.23
N GLU A 289 16.78 2.28 8.23
CA GLU A 289 17.32 3.43 7.52
C GLU A 289 17.53 4.62 8.47
N ALA A 290 17.73 5.82 7.90
CA ALA A 290 17.87 7.07 8.65
C ALA A 290 16.59 7.50 9.39
N ASN A 291 15.43 6.96 8.99
CA ASN A 291 14.13 7.22 9.63
C ASN A 291 13.90 6.40 10.91
N ASP A 292 14.81 5.46 11.19
CA ASP A 292 14.80 4.56 12.33
C ASP A 292 13.54 3.67 12.48
N TYR A 293 12.88 3.26 11.39
CA TYR A 293 11.69 2.38 11.43
C TYR A 293 11.98 0.88 11.25
N GLY A 294 13.20 0.49 10.90
CA GLY A 294 13.52 -0.88 10.53
C GLY A 294 13.36 -1.93 11.62
N LEU A 295 12.95 -3.12 11.21
CA LEU A 295 12.94 -4.34 12.03
C LEU A 295 14.24 -5.13 11.91
N ILE A 296 14.93 -5.01 10.78
CA ILE A 296 16.23 -5.63 10.54
C ILE A 296 17.21 -4.60 9.97
N LYS A 297 18.49 -4.94 9.98
CA LYS A 297 19.53 -4.26 9.22
C LYS A 297 20.38 -5.29 8.50
N TYR A 298 21.03 -4.91 7.42
CA TYR A 298 22.04 -5.77 6.79
C TYR A 298 23.43 -5.43 7.33
N GLY A 299 24.16 -6.47 7.73
CA GLY A 299 25.60 -6.36 7.96
C GLY A 299 26.37 -6.45 6.64
N PRO A 300 27.68 -6.17 6.62
CA PRO A 300 28.51 -6.60 5.50
C PRO A 300 28.34 -8.12 5.31
N PRO A 301 28.08 -8.61 4.08
CA PRO A 301 28.05 -10.05 3.86
C PRO A 301 29.36 -10.66 4.36
N SER A 302 29.30 -11.81 5.03
CA SER A 302 30.50 -12.47 5.57
C SER A 302 31.54 -12.68 4.47
N GLY A 303 32.69 -12.00 4.57
CA GLY A 303 33.76 -12.06 3.58
C GLY A 303 33.63 -11.13 2.37
N ALA A 304 32.62 -10.24 2.31
CA ALA A 304 32.50 -9.27 1.23
C ALA A 304 33.51 -8.11 1.38
N SER A 305 34.13 -7.75 0.25
CA SER A 305 34.88 -6.49 0.15
C SER A 305 33.90 -5.31 0.16
N PRO A 306 34.24 -4.18 0.83
CA PRO A 306 33.41 -2.97 0.82
C PRO A 306 33.01 -2.49 -0.59
N ALA A 307 33.84 -2.78 -1.61
CA ALA A 307 33.58 -2.40 -2.99
C ALA A 307 32.44 -3.20 -3.69
N LYS A 308 31.94 -4.27 -3.06
CA LYS A 308 30.84 -5.11 -3.59
C LYS A 308 29.54 -4.98 -2.80
N MET A 309 29.49 -4.07 -1.82
CA MET A 309 28.30 -3.86 -1.01
C MET A 309 27.39 -2.86 -1.71
N LEU A 310 26.11 -3.22 -1.87
CA LEU A 310 25.09 -2.24 -2.20
C LEU A 310 24.87 -1.40 -0.94
N VAL A 311 25.41 -0.18 -0.94
CA VAL A 311 25.28 0.79 0.14
C VAL A 311 24.60 2.03 -0.41
N GLN A 312 23.50 2.41 0.23
CA GLN A 312 22.74 3.61 -0.10
C GLN A 312 22.43 4.36 1.19
N ASP A 313 22.68 5.67 1.19
CA ASP A 313 22.51 6.57 2.34
C ASP A 313 23.26 6.14 3.61
N GLY A 314 24.37 5.42 3.43
CA GLY A 314 25.18 4.88 4.53
C GLY A 314 24.68 3.55 5.09
N PHE A 315 23.61 2.98 4.54
CA PHE A 315 23.03 1.69 4.95
C PHE A 315 23.33 0.61 3.92
N THR A 316 23.72 -0.57 4.39
CA THR A 316 23.83 -1.76 3.53
C THR A 316 22.43 -2.20 3.14
N ARG A 317 22.21 -2.52 1.86
CA ARG A 317 20.89 -2.84 1.29
C ARG A 317 20.71 -4.30 0.90
N GLN A 318 21.76 -5.11 1.07
CA GLN A 318 21.76 -6.54 0.80
C GLN A 318 22.69 -7.27 1.76
N GLY A 319 22.32 -8.49 2.15
CA GLY A 319 23.11 -9.34 3.02
C GLY A 319 22.23 -10.25 3.87
N GLU A 320 22.82 -10.78 4.93
CA GLU A 320 22.08 -11.49 5.96
C GLU A 320 21.25 -10.49 6.76
N PRO A 321 19.91 -10.65 6.86
CA PRO A 321 19.09 -9.79 7.70
C PRO A 321 19.41 -10.03 9.18
N ILE A 322 19.80 -8.97 9.88
CA ILE A 322 20.13 -9.00 11.31
C ILE A 322 19.01 -8.28 12.06
N PRO A 323 18.29 -8.96 12.97
CA PRO A 323 17.28 -8.33 13.82
C PRO A 323 17.78 -7.06 14.52
N VAL A 324 16.94 -6.02 14.50
CA VAL A 324 17.15 -4.81 15.30
C VAL A 324 16.44 -4.98 16.63
N ASP A 325 17.24 -5.03 17.71
CA ASP A 325 16.75 -5.17 19.07
C ASP A 325 16.39 -3.83 19.72
N PRO A 326 15.30 -3.78 20.52
CA PRO A 326 14.39 -4.88 20.84
C PRO A 326 13.16 -5.00 19.92
N ASP A 327 13.02 -4.11 18.91
CA ASP A 327 11.81 -3.97 18.10
C ASP A 327 11.41 -5.27 17.38
N PHE A 328 12.35 -5.96 16.73
CA PHE A 328 12.07 -7.25 16.07
C PHE A 328 11.49 -8.28 17.04
N HIS A 329 12.13 -8.43 18.21
CA HIS A 329 11.71 -9.41 19.20
C HIS A 329 10.40 -9.03 19.91
N ASN A 330 10.15 -7.73 20.10
CA ASN A 330 8.86 -7.24 20.61
C ASN A 330 7.73 -7.59 19.65
N LEU A 331 7.89 -7.31 18.35
CA LEU A 331 6.89 -7.65 17.33
C LEU A 331 6.68 -9.17 17.25
N LYS A 332 7.76 -9.95 17.21
CA LYS A 332 7.71 -11.43 17.22
C LYS A 332 6.91 -11.96 18.41
N ALA A 333 7.14 -11.39 19.59
CA ALA A 333 6.41 -11.78 20.81
C ALA A 333 4.90 -11.46 20.71
N GLN A 334 4.53 -10.30 20.15
CA GLN A 334 3.13 -9.95 19.90
C GLN A 334 2.48 -10.92 18.91
N TRP A 335 3.07 -11.10 17.73
CA TRP A 335 2.46 -11.92 16.69
C TRP A 335 2.47 -13.42 16.99
N ALA A 336 3.36 -13.91 17.85
CA ALA A 336 3.34 -15.30 18.33
C ALA A 336 2.04 -15.66 19.06
N ARG A 337 1.45 -14.72 19.82
CA ARG A 337 0.23 -14.96 20.63
C ARG A 337 -1.08 -14.56 19.95
N LEU A 338 -1.05 -13.69 18.94
CA LEU A 338 -2.26 -13.14 18.33
C LEU A 338 -2.81 -14.09 17.25
N ARG A 339 -4.00 -14.63 17.50
CA ARG A 339 -4.74 -15.56 16.62
C ARG A 339 -6.20 -15.11 16.54
N PRO A 340 -6.52 -14.09 15.73
CA PRO A 340 -7.89 -13.60 15.62
C PRO A 340 -8.82 -14.72 15.16
N THR A 341 -10.02 -14.78 15.72
CA THR A 341 -11.04 -15.75 15.28
C THR A 341 -11.81 -15.15 14.12
N GLY A 342 -11.67 -15.76 12.95
CA GLY A 342 -12.40 -15.36 11.76
C GLY A 342 -13.78 -16.00 11.63
N VAL A 343 -14.48 -15.63 10.55
CA VAL A 343 -15.72 -16.29 10.11
C VAL A 343 -15.45 -17.17 8.90
N ALA A 344 -16.17 -18.29 8.76
CA ALA A 344 -16.12 -19.08 7.52
C ALA A 344 -16.90 -18.37 6.41
N LEU A 345 -16.37 -18.37 5.18
CA LEU A 345 -17.01 -17.76 4.02
C LEU A 345 -18.43 -18.32 3.79
N SER A 346 -18.63 -19.61 4.00
CA SER A 346 -19.93 -20.28 3.88
C SER A 346 -21.01 -19.70 4.78
N ASP A 347 -20.63 -19.14 5.93
CA ASP A 347 -21.55 -18.47 6.85
C ASP A 347 -21.63 -16.98 6.57
N TYR A 348 -20.48 -16.35 6.33
CA TYR A 348 -20.42 -14.91 6.06
C TYR A 348 -21.21 -14.51 4.82
N ILE A 349 -21.15 -15.32 3.74
CA ILE A 349 -21.86 -15.04 2.47
C ILE A 349 -23.39 -14.94 2.64
N LYS A 350 -23.97 -15.55 3.69
CA LYS A 350 -25.40 -15.44 4.00
C LYS A 350 -25.78 -14.04 4.47
N SER A 351 -24.82 -13.27 4.96
CA SER A 351 -25.02 -11.91 5.47
C SER A 351 -24.63 -10.82 4.48
N THR A 352 -23.88 -11.12 3.41
CA THR A 352 -23.34 -10.11 2.50
C THR A 352 -24.43 -9.33 1.74
N SER A 353 -25.60 -9.92 1.54
CA SER A 353 -26.75 -9.24 0.93
C SER A 353 -27.29 -8.06 1.77
N SER A 354 -26.95 -7.99 3.05
CA SER A 354 -27.30 -6.87 3.94
C SER A 354 -26.26 -5.75 3.95
N ILE A 355 -25.07 -5.97 3.37
CA ILE A 355 -24.02 -4.96 3.28
C ILE A 355 -24.45 -3.91 2.26
N LYS A 356 -24.53 -2.66 2.69
CA LYS A 356 -24.87 -1.51 1.86
C LYS A 356 -23.62 -0.68 1.60
N PRO A 357 -23.52 0.00 0.44
CA PRO A 357 -22.47 1.01 0.25
C PRO A 357 -22.44 2.00 1.41
N ALA A 358 -21.27 2.60 1.66
CA ALA A 358 -21.15 3.67 2.65
C ALA A 358 -22.02 4.87 2.25
N SER A 359 -22.36 5.73 3.21
CA SER A 359 -23.03 7.00 2.88
C SER A 359 -22.03 7.95 2.25
N CYS A 360 -22.33 8.47 1.05
CA CYS A 360 -21.46 9.46 0.42
C CYS A 360 -21.40 10.75 1.27
N PRO A 361 -20.21 11.33 1.49
CA PRO A 361 -20.10 12.60 2.18
C PRO A 361 -20.74 13.73 1.36
N THR A 362 -21.44 14.62 2.06
CA THR A 362 -21.92 15.88 1.51
C THR A 362 -20.77 16.87 1.41
N SER A 363 -20.69 17.63 0.31
CA SER A 363 -19.69 18.69 0.21
C SER A 363 -19.91 19.77 1.28
N THR A 364 -18.81 20.19 1.91
CA THR A 364 -18.78 21.22 2.95
C THR A 364 -17.78 22.33 2.61
N PRO A 365 -18.15 23.62 2.72
CA PRO A 365 -17.21 24.72 2.53
C PRO A 365 -16.03 24.63 3.51
N GLY A 366 -14.80 24.68 2.99
CA GLY A 366 -13.57 24.59 3.81
C GLY A 366 -13.27 23.19 4.38
N GLY A 367 -14.02 22.17 3.99
CA GLY A 367 -13.80 20.77 4.38
C GLY A 367 -13.76 19.87 3.14
N TRP A 368 -14.85 19.13 2.90
CA TRP A 368 -14.95 18.20 1.78
C TRP A 368 -15.43 18.90 0.51
N ALA A 369 -14.54 19.06 -0.47
CA ALA A 369 -14.83 19.81 -1.69
C ALA A 369 -15.45 18.97 -2.82
N VAL A 370 -15.71 17.68 -2.59
CA VAL A 370 -16.17 16.77 -3.65
C VAL A 370 -17.67 16.56 -3.62
N ASP A 371 -18.31 16.78 -4.76
CA ASP A 371 -19.69 16.36 -5.02
C ASP A 371 -19.72 14.91 -5.51
N SER A 372 -20.30 14.04 -4.68
CA SER A 372 -20.37 12.59 -4.95
C SER A 372 -21.30 12.21 -6.09
N HIS A 373 -22.15 13.12 -6.57
CA HIS A 373 -23.02 12.89 -7.72
C HIS A 373 -22.35 13.16 -9.06
N GLN A 374 -21.19 13.83 -9.06
CA GLN A 374 -20.46 14.07 -10.31
C GLN A 374 -19.90 12.76 -10.89
N PRO A 375 -19.89 12.61 -12.22
CA PRO A 375 -19.22 11.51 -12.89
C PRO A 375 -17.74 11.43 -12.51
N LEU A 376 -17.20 10.21 -12.43
CA LEU A 376 -15.77 10.02 -12.25
C LEU A 376 -14.99 10.45 -13.51
N PRO A 377 -13.82 11.09 -13.37
CA PRO A 377 -12.95 11.47 -14.49
C PRO A 377 -12.20 10.25 -15.08
N THR A 378 -12.94 9.24 -15.53
CA THR A 378 -12.43 8.00 -16.16
C THR A 378 -11.97 8.25 -17.59
N LEU A 379 -10.96 7.50 -18.03
CA LEU A 379 -10.39 7.65 -19.38
C LEU A 379 -11.30 7.08 -20.46
N GLN A 380 -12.07 6.03 -20.16
CA GLN A 380 -12.99 5.42 -21.13
C GLN A 380 -14.11 6.39 -21.53
N ARG A 381 -14.59 7.23 -20.61
CA ARG A 381 -15.71 8.16 -20.86
C ARG A 381 -15.33 9.39 -21.69
N ALA A 382 -14.05 9.80 -21.65
CA ALA A 382 -13.54 10.90 -22.46
C ALA A 382 -13.63 10.64 -23.98
N THR A 383 -13.71 9.36 -24.40
CA THR A 383 -13.87 9.01 -25.82
C THR A 383 -15.31 9.11 -26.32
N SER A 384 -16.30 8.90 -25.44
CA SER A 384 -17.73 8.99 -25.77
C SER A 384 -18.23 10.43 -25.96
N ASP A 385 -17.67 11.40 -25.23
CA ASP A 385 -18.07 12.81 -25.37
C ASP A 385 -17.51 13.45 -26.65
N VAL A 386 -16.40 12.93 -27.19
CA VAL A 386 -15.87 13.34 -28.49
C VAL A 386 -16.63 12.66 -29.65
N ALA A 387 -17.15 11.45 -29.45
CA ALA A 387 -17.98 10.76 -30.44
C ALA A 387 -19.42 11.31 -30.53
N ALA A 388 -19.94 11.92 -29.46
CA ALA A 388 -21.25 12.57 -29.44
C ALA A 388 -21.26 13.97 -30.11
N ALA A 389 -20.09 14.55 -30.38
CA ALA A 389 -19.92 15.82 -31.09
C ALA A 389 -19.64 15.60 -32.58
N GLY A 390 -20.49 14.82 -33.26
CA GLY A 390 -20.51 14.77 -34.73
C GLY A 390 -21.20 16.02 -35.33
N PRO A 391 -20.72 16.57 -36.46
CA PRO A 391 -21.26 17.81 -37.01
C PRO A 391 -22.66 17.60 -37.60
N ASN A 392 -23.65 18.32 -37.06
CA ASN A 392 -24.99 18.42 -37.62
C ASN A 392 -24.95 19.16 -38.98
N PRO A 393 -25.49 18.60 -40.08
CA PRO A 393 -25.63 19.33 -41.34
C PRO A 393 -26.95 20.11 -41.34
N GLY A 394 -26.88 21.43 -41.10
CA GLY A 394 -28.03 22.33 -41.11
C GLY A 394 -27.77 23.57 -41.97
N SER A 395 -28.54 23.69 -43.04
CA SER A 395 -28.53 24.70 -44.11
C SER A 395 -28.62 26.17 -43.67
N GLY A 396 -27.84 27.04 -44.33
CA GLY A 396 -28.02 28.49 -44.34
C GLY A 396 -27.11 29.19 -45.35
N SER A 397 -27.68 29.83 -46.35
CA SER A 397 -27.07 30.29 -47.61
C SER A 397 -26.54 31.74 -47.60
N GLY A 398 -25.25 31.91 -47.93
CA GLY A 398 -24.59 32.99 -48.71
C GLY A 398 -24.42 34.41 -48.11
N PRO A 399 -23.59 35.30 -48.72
CA PRO A 399 -22.60 35.09 -49.80
C PRO A 399 -21.17 35.66 -49.54
N ASP A 400 -20.24 35.18 -50.36
CA ASP A 400 -18.93 35.71 -50.80
C ASP A 400 -18.25 36.88 -50.07
N SER A 401 -17.00 36.66 -49.66
CA SER A 401 -15.86 37.43 -50.18
C SER A 401 -14.55 36.67 -49.91
N GLY A 402 -13.70 36.60 -50.94
CA GLY A 402 -12.57 35.69 -51.00
C GLY A 402 -11.30 36.18 -50.32
N SER A 403 -10.40 35.24 -50.06
CA SER A 403 -8.97 35.33 -50.42
C SER A 403 -8.28 34.02 -50.05
N ARG A 404 -7.42 33.57 -50.95
CA ARG A 404 -6.59 32.36 -50.87
C ARG A 404 -5.12 32.85 -50.87
N PRO A 405 -4.13 31.95 -50.76
CA PRO A 405 -3.59 31.32 -49.55
C PRO A 405 -2.14 31.79 -49.29
N GLU A 406 -1.55 31.52 -48.11
CA GLU A 406 -0.09 31.36 -48.05
C GLU A 406 0.35 30.22 -47.11
N HIS A 407 1.14 29.34 -47.73
CA HIS A 407 1.99 28.32 -47.16
C HIS A 407 3.22 29.01 -46.54
N LEU A 408 3.60 28.69 -45.31
CA LEU A 408 4.99 28.82 -44.87
C LEU A 408 5.37 27.67 -43.93
N SER A 409 6.37 26.94 -44.39
CA SER A 409 7.15 25.92 -43.71
C SER A 409 8.06 26.55 -42.65
N ALA A 410 8.26 25.89 -41.51
CA ALA A 410 9.57 25.42 -41.04
C ALA A 410 9.63 25.17 -39.52
N ARG A 411 10.07 23.94 -39.19
CA ARG A 411 11.19 23.61 -38.29
C ARG A 411 11.18 24.20 -36.86
N VAL A 412 11.06 23.32 -35.86
CA VAL A 412 11.61 23.56 -34.52
C VAL A 412 12.50 22.41 -34.10
N THR A 413 13.69 22.83 -33.68
CA THR A 413 14.88 22.12 -33.23
C THR A 413 14.75 21.62 -31.80
N SER A 414 15.41 20.49 -31.55
CA SER A 414 15.83 19.94 -30.25
C SER A 414 16.52 20.98 -29.35
N VAL A 415 16.17 21.01 -28.07
CA VAL A 415 16.99 21.59 -26.99
C VAL A 415 16.92 20.68 -25.76
N ALA A 416 18.11 20.36 -25.25
CA ALA A 416 18.41 19.55 -24.06
C ALA A 416 18.45 20.44 -22.78
N PRO A 417 18.61 19.87 -21.57
CA PRO A 417 18.11 20.43 -20.31
C PRO A 417 19.06 21.44 -19.66
N SER A 418 18.49 22.31 -18.81
CA SER A 418 19.22 23.31 -18.04
C SER A 418 19.44 22.88 -16.59
N ASP A 419 20.71 22.93 -16.19
CA ASP A 419 21.29 22.73 -14.86
C ASP A 419 20.69 23.63 -13.77
N TYR A 420 20.54 23.08 -12.57
CA TYR A 420 20.23 23.81 -11.34
C TYR A 420 21.52 24.12 -10.56
N HIS A 421 21.82 25.41 -10.39
CA HIS A 421 22.91 25.89 -9.56
C HIS A 421 22.49 26.05 -8.09
N SER A 422 23.21 25.38 -7.20
CA SER A 422 23.20 25.58 -5.75
C SER A 422 23.90 26.88 -5.35
N ARG A 423 23.27 27.70 -4.50
CA ARG A 423 23.95 28.79 -3.77
C ARG A 423 23.91 28.53 -2.27
N ALA A 424 25.10 28.31 -1.71
CA ALA A 424 25.37 28.36 -0.28
C ALA A 424 25.48 29.81 0.19
N VAL A 425 25.03 30.10 1.42
CA VAL A 425 25.41 31.31 2.16
C VAL A 425 25.73 30.93 3.60
N ASN A 426 26.95 31.22 4.03
CA ASN A 426 27.43 31.08 5.40
C ASN A 426 27.43 32.45 6.10
N GLY A 427 26.90 32.47 7.33
CA GLY A 427 27.54 33.08 8.51
C GLY A 427 27.34 34.57 8.80
N ALA A 428 26.74 34.88 9.97
CA ALA A 428 27.33 35.79 10.98
C ALA A 428 26.59 35.70 12.32
N SER A 429 27.37 35.79 13.40
CA SER A 429 27.06 35.60 14.82
C SER A 429 26.85 36.89 15.61
N ALA A 430 26.01 36.86 16.66
CA ALA A 430 26.07 37.58 17.97
C ALA A 430 24.77 37.25 18.75
N GLY A 431 24.64 37.10 20.08
CA GLY A 431 25.51 37.22 21.25
C GLY A 431 24.61 37.37 22.51
N THR A 432 24.60 36.34 23.37
CA THR A 432 24.41 36.29 24.86
C THR A 432 23.28 37.01 25.65
N ARG A 433 22.84 36.27 26.71
CA ARG A 433 22.10 36.62 27.97
C ARG A 433 20.56 36.62 27.87
N GLY A 434 19.74 36.07 28.77
CA GLY A 434 19.88 35.35 30.04
C GLY A 434 18.52 35.35 30.77
N PHE A 435 18.17 34.25 31.45
CA PHE A 435 17.12 34.05 32.50
C PHE A 435 15.66 34.52 32.26
N ASP A 436 14.69 33.59 32.25
CA ASP A 436 13.86 33.29 33.44
C ASP A 436 12.83 32.16 33.20
N ARG A 437 12.61 31.36 34.24
CA ARG A 437 11.58 30.32 34.35
C ARG A 437 10.37 30.89 35.10
N LEU A 438 9.14 30.67 34.59
CA LEU A 438 7.95 30.15 35.31
C LEU A 438 6.62 30.57 34.65
N ALA A 439 5.63 29.68 34.78
CA ALA A 439 4.25 29.70 34.27
C ALA A 439 4.14 29.39 32.77
N GLY A 440 3.35 28.43 32.29
CA GLY A 440 2.15 27.78 32.83
C GLY A 440 1.13 27.75 31.69
N GLY A 441 0.45 26.62 31.47
CA GLY A 441 -0.74 26.57 30.63
C GLY A 441 -0.58 25.86 29.28
N SER A 442 -1.36 24.79 29.16
CA SER A 442 -1.61 23.91 28.03
C SER A 442 -1.99 24.59 26.70
N LEU A 443 -1.95 23.74 25.66
CA LEU A 443 -2.44 23.88 24.28
C LEU A 443 -1.37 24.22 23.23
N PHE A 444 -1.45 23.48 22.12
CA PHE A 444 -0.65 23.50 20.89
C PHE A 444 0.58 22.61 20.83
N LEU A 445 0.38 21.33 20.49
CA LEU A 445 1.32 20.57 19.66
C LEU A 445 0.59 19.40 18.95
N CYS A 446 -0.02 19.67 17.79
CA CYS A 446 -0.57 18.64 16.88
C CYS A 446 -0.42 19.02 15.39
N MET A 447 0.55 19.85 15.03
CA MET A 447 0.93 20.04 13.63
C MET A 447 2.44 20.08 13.56
N LEU A 448 3.08 18.99 13.14
CA LEU A 448 4.43 18.93 12.54
C LEU A 448 4.88 17.48 12.23
N ILE A 449 4.01 16.63 11.67
CA ILE A 449 4.41 15.33 11.08
C ILE A 449 3.84 15.19 9.65
N GLY A 450 3.84 16.30 8.89
CA GLY A 450 3.32 16.32 7.51
C GLY A 450 4.28 16.92 6.48
N ALA A 451 5.58 17.04 6.79
CA ALA A 451 6.53 17.76 5.92
C ALA A 451 7.90 17.08 5.76
N LEU A 452 7.97 15.75 5.86
CA LEU A 452 9.21 15.00 5.60
C LEU A 452 9.03 13.77 4.71
N ALA A 453 8.04 13.79 3.81
CA ALA A 453 7.81 12.78 2.77
C ALA A 453 7.80 13.40 1.36
N LEU A 454 8.62 14.42 1.12
CA LEU A 454 8.79 15.04 -0.21
C LEU A 454 10.23 14.99 -0.72
N TRP A 455 11.12 14.28 -0.03
CA TRP A 455 12.51 14.05 -0.44
C TRP A 455 13.00 12.71 0.11
N LEU A 456 12.30 11.64 -0.23
CA LEU A 456 12.67 10.23 -0.34
C LEU A 456 11.59 9.59 -1.23
#